data_AF-A0A7S3DQ49-F1
#
_entry.id   AF-A0A7S3DQ49-F1
#
_cell.length_a   1.000
_cell.length_b   1.000
_cell.length_c   1.000
_cell.angle_alpha   90.00
_cell.angle_beta   90.00
_cell.angle_gamma   90.00
#
_symmetry.space_group_name_H-M   'P 1'
#
loop_
_entity.id
_entity.type
_entity.pdbx_description
1 polymer ?
#
loop_
_entity_poly.entity_id
_entity_poly.type
_entity_poly.pdbx_seq_one_letter_code
_entity_poly.pdbx_strand_id
1 'polypeptide(L)'
;AVRRIREYFLEQIALLRRPQTNVRMIQVHGLLKYAALQDFLHDAAPEIATEILNVYLESMGKTLLQLFRTYQAQLLQLDTTKQAATRQDVIAIEDSLLRDSLTTKAKKRVDLVCLGRRAVDCLDEADPRPILAHVALAEGRRYP
;
A
#
# COMPACT_ATOMS: atom_id res chain seq x y z
N ALA A 1 20.02 32.35 21.52
CA ALA A 1 19.07 31.22 21.73
C ALA A 1 18.07 31.09 20.58
N VAL A 2 17.28 32.12 20.29
CA VAL A 2 16.24 32.14 19.23
C VAL A 2 16.71 31.59 17.87
N ARG A 3 17.87 32.02 17.38
CA ARG A 3 18.45 31.53 16.11
C ARG A 3 18.61 30.00 16.06
N ARG A 4 19.12 29.39 17.13
CA ARG A 4 19.32 27.93 17.19
C ARG A 4 18.00 27.16 17.19
N ILE A 5 16.99 27.70 17.87
CA ILE A 5 15.66 27.09 17.91
C ILE A 5 15.02 27.16 16.50
N ARG A 6 15.14 28.32 15.83
CA ARG A 6 14.70 28.49 14.44
C ARG A 6 15.38 27.50 13.50
N GLU A 7 16.71 27.40 13.55
CA GLU A 7 17.49 26.46 12.74
C GLU A 7 17.03 25.01 12.98
N TYR A 8 16.86 24.60 14.23
CA TYR A 8 16.34 23.27 14.58
C TYR A 8 14.97 22.98 13.95
N PHE A 9 14.00 23.89 14.09
CA PHE A 9 12.67 23.67 13.52
C PHE A 9 12.69 23.61 11.99
N LEU A 10 13.47 24.47 11.33
CA LEU A 10 13.61 24.45 9.87
C LEU A 10 14.25 23.15 9.38
N GLU A 11 15.23 22.61 10.10
CA GLU A 11 15.81 21.29 9.81
C GLU A 11 14.77 20.17 9.94
N GLN A 12 13.97 20.16 11.01
CA GLN A 12 12.90 19.17 11.19
C GLN A 12 11.84 19.27 10.08
N ILE A 13 11.46 20.49 9.68
CA ILE A 13 10.49 20.71 8.59
C ILE A 13 11.08 20.27 7.24
N ALA A 14 12.38 20.47 7.03
CA ALA A 14 13.05 19.98 5.82
C ALA A 14 13.01 18.46 5.70
N LEU A 15 13.07 17.72 6.82
CA LEU A 15 12.93 16.26 6.83
C LEU A 15 11.54 15.80 6.37
N LEU A 16 10.48 16.57 6.65
CA LEU A 16 9.10 16.24 6.24
C LEU A 16 8.93 16.22 4.71
N ARG A 17 9.79 16.93 3.98
CA ARG A 17 9.76 17.00 2.52
C ARG A 17 10.50 15.85 1.84
N ARG A 18 11.21 15.01 2.59
CA ARG A 18 11.96 13.88 2.02
C ARG A 18 11.00 12.75 1.63
N PRO A 19 11.18 12.12 0.44
CA PRO A 19 10.35 11.00 0.02
C PRO A 19 10.52 9.80 0.97
N GLN A 20 9.47 8.98 1.09
CA GLN A 20 9.45 7.75 1.92
C GLN A 20 9.74 7.97 3.43
N THR A 21 9.54 9.18 3.92
CA THR A 21 9.77 9.51 5.33
C THR A 21 8.56 9.16 6.18
N ASN A 22 8.77 8.59 7.36
CA ASN A 22 7.71 8.41 8.35
C ASN A 22 7.38 9.76 9.01
N VAL A 23 6.43 10.47 8.40
CA VAL A 23 5.97 11.81 8.84
C VAL A 23 5.54 11.81 10.31
N ARG A 24 4.85 10.75 10.77
CA ARG A 24 4.38 10.63 12.15
C ARG A 24 5.52 10.62 13.16
N MET A 25 6.61 9.91 12.86
CA MET A 25 7.77 9.86 13.76
C MET A 25 8.40 11.23 13.95
N ILE A 26 8.54 12.03 12.88
CA ILE A 26 9.09 13.38 12.97
C ILE A 26 8.17 14.30 13.76
N GLN A 27 6.85 14.20 13.55
CA GLN A 27 5.88 15.01 14.29
C GLN A 27 5.92 14.72 15.79
N VAL A 28 5.91 13.45 16.20
CA VAL A 28 5.89 13.08 17.63
C VAL A 28 7.23 13.32 18.31
N HIS A 29 8.34 12.83 17.71
CA HIS A 29 9.64 12.85 18.37
C HIS A 29 10.46 14.12 18.10
N GLY A 30 10.21 14.80 16.99
CA GLY A 30 10.95 15.98 16.55
C GLY A 30 10.25 17.30 16.86
N LEU A 31 8.97 17.44 16.51
CA LEU A 31 8.24 18.71 16.68
C LEU A 31 7.50 18.78 18.01
N LEU A 32 6.63 17.81 18.31
CA LEU A 32 5.77 17.82 19.49
C LEU A 32 6.58 17.74 20.78
N LYS A 33 7.66 16.96 20.79
CA LYS A 33 8.59 16.85 21.92
C LYS A 33 9.13 18.20 22.38
N TYR A 34 9.36 19.14 21.45
CA TYR A 34 9.90 20.46 21.74
C TYR A 34 8.87 21.58 21.55
N ALA A 35 7.57 21.29 21.73
CA ALA A 35 6.50 22.29 21.61
C ALA A 35 6.71 23.50 22.53
N ALA A 36 7.22 23.29 23.75
CA ALA A 36 7.52 24.39 24.69
C ALA A 36 8.58 25.38 24.15
N LEU A 37 9.44 24.97 23.22
CA LEU A 37 10.38 25.89 22.56
C LEU A 37 9.66 26.85 21.61
N GLN A 38 8.54 26.44 21.02
CA GLN A 38 7.72 27.30 20.16
C GLN A 38 6.97 28.33 21.01
N ASP A 39 6.45 27.94 22.18
CA ASP A 39 5.80 28.86 23.12
C ASP A 39 6.79 29.95 23.58
N PHE A 40 8.01 29.54 23.97
CA PHE A 40 9.10 30.47 24.27
C PHE A 40 9.42 31.41 23.10
N LEU A 41 9.35 30.91 21.86
CA LEU A 41 9.64 31.71 20.68
C LEU A 41 8.52 32.71 20.38
N HIS A 42 7.28 32.38 20.72
CA HIS A 42 6.15 33.30 20.59
C HIS A 42 6.27 34.49 21.52
N ASP A 43 6.71 34.27 22.76
CA ASP A 43 6.93 35.33 23.76
C ASP A 43 8.16 36.20 23.43
N ALA A 44 9.26 35.58 22.96
CA ALA A 44 10.51 36.29 22.71
C ALA A 44 10.58 36.96 21.33
N ALA A 45 10.02 36.33 20.29
CA ALA A 45 10.14 36.76 18.90
C ALA A 45 8.94 36.26 18.06
N PRO A 46 7.76 36.90 18.17
CA PRO A 46 6.53 36.43 17.55
C PRO A 46 6.61 36.36 16.01
N GLU A 47 7.37 37.24 15.37
CA GLU A 47 7.57 37.23 13.91
C GLU A 47 8.26 35.95 13.41
N ILE A 48 9.25 35.45 14.17
CA ILE A 48 9.96 34.22 13.80
C ILE A 48 9.07 33.00 14.08
N ALA A 49 8.28 33.05 15.14
CA ALA A 49 7.33 31.98 15.46
C ALA A 49 6.29 31.80 14.35
N THR A 50 5.76 32.90 13.79
CA THR A 50 4.81 32.86 12.67
C THR A 50 5.48 32.41 11.37
N GLU A 51 6.73 32.83 11.11
CA GLU A 51 7.52 32.37 9.97
C GLU A 51 7.64 30.83 9.96
N ILE A 52 8.07 30.24 11.08
CA ILE A 52 8.23 28.78 11.22
C ILE A 52 6.89 28.07 10.99
N LEU A 53 5.80 28.61 11.55
CA LEU A 53 4.46 28.06 11.41
C LEU A 53 4.01 28.06 9.94
N ASN A 54 4.23 29.17 9.23
CA ASN A 54 3.89 29.28 7.80
C ASN A 54 4.68 28.26 6.96
N VAL A 55 5.98 28.13 7.20
CA VAL A 55 6.83 27.15 6.49
C VAL A 55 6.40 25.71 6.77
N TYR A 56 5.99 25.42 8.01
CA TYR A 56 5.45 24.11 8.39
C TYR A 56 4.11 23.84 7.67
N LEU A 57 3.17 24.79 7.70
CA LEU A 57 1.86 24.66 7.05
C LEU A 57 2.01 24.40 5.54
N GLU A 58 2.87 25.16 4.87
CA GLU A 58 3.13 24.97 3.44
C GLU A 58 3.72 23.58 3.15
N SER A 59 4.71 23.17 3.93
CA SER A 59 5.39 21.88 3.75
C SER A 59 4.44 20.71 4.02
N MET A 60 3.71 20.73 5.13
CA MET A 60 2.75 19.68 5.47
C MET A 60 1.56 19.65 4.52
N GLY A 61 1.09 20.81 4.05
CA GLY A 61 0.05 20.90 3.04
C GLY A 61 0.42 20.16 1.76
N LYS A 62 1.67 20.34 1.27
CA LYS A 62 2.20 19.61 0.11
C LYS A 62 2.29 18.10 0.38
N THR A 63 2.81 17.70 1.54
CA THR A 63 2.95 16.28 1.91
C THR A 63 1.58 15.58 2.00
N LEU A 64 0.59 16.21 2.62
CA LEU A 64 -0.78 15.67 2.72
C LEU A 64 -1.45 15.61 1.35
N LEU A 65 -1.33 16.66 0.53
CA LEU A 65 -1.87 16.66 -0.83
C LEU A 65 -1.30 15.51 -1.67
N GLN A 66 0.01 15.27 -1.58
CA GLN A 66 0.65 14.15 -2.26
C GLN A 66 0.10 12.80 -1.77
N LEU A 67 -0.05 12.62 -0.46
CA LEU A 67 -0.62 11.41 0.13
C LEU A 67 -2.04 11.15 -0.40
N PHE A 68 -2.91 12.16 -0.41
CA PHE A 68 -4.27 12.04 -0.93
C PHE A 68 -4.30 11.74 -2.43
N ARG A 69 -3.42 12.35 -3.23
CA ARG A 69 -3.31 12.04 -4.67
C ARG A 69 -2.88 10.59 -4.91
N THR A 70 -1.90 10.10 -4.15
CA THR A 70 -1.47 8.70 -4.25
C THR A 70 -2.61 7.75 -3.85
N TYR A 71 -3.33 8.07 -2.77
CA TYR A 71 -4.47 7.28 -2.33
C TYR A 71 -5.61 7.27 -3.36
N GLN A 72 -5.95 8.42 -3.93
CA GLN A 72 -6.95 8.53 -5.01
C GLN A 72 -6.56 7.68 -6.22
N ALA A 73 -5.30 7.74 -6.67
CA ALA A 73 -4.82 6.94 -7.79
C ALA A 73 -4.90 5.43 -7.50
N GLN A 74 -4.60 5.01 -6.27
CA GLN A 74 -4.71 3.62 -5.85
C GLN A 74 -6.17 3.15 -5.79
N LEU A 75 -7.10 3.99 -5.30
CA LEU A 75 -8.52 3.67 -5.32
C LEU A 75 -9.05 3.50 -6.74
N LEU A 76 -8.70 4.40 -7.66
CA LEU A 76 -9.09 4.28 -9.07
C LEU A 76 -8.51 3.01 -9.73
N GLN A 77 -7.29 2.62 -9.38
CA GLN A 77 -6.72 1.33 -9.80
C GLN A 77 -7.51 0.13 -9.23
N LEU A 78 -7.97 0.21 -7.99
CA LEU A 78 -8.79 -0.84 -7.39
C LEU A 78 -10.17 -0.94 -8.03
N ASP A 79 -10.80 0.19 -8.35
CA ASP A 79 -12.11 0.19 -9.02
C ASP A 79 -12.01 -0.34 -10.45
N THR A 80 -11.00 0.10 -11.21
CA THR A 80 -10.77 -0.43 -12.57
C THR A 80 -10.44 -1.92 -12.58
N THR A 81 -9.70 -2.42 -11.59
CA THR A 81 -9.43 -3.87 -11.46
C THR A 81 -10.64 -4.68 -10.98
N LYS A 82 -11.60 -4.09 -10.26
CA LYS A 82 -12.87 -4.73 -9.92
C LYS A 82 -13.86 -4.76 -11.09
N GLN A 83 -13.83 -3.74 -11.95
CA GLN A 83 -14.75 -3.60 -13.09
C GLN A 83 -14.25 -4.32 -14.35
N ALA A 84 -12.95 -4.60 -14.43
CA ALA A 84 -12.39 -5.42 -15.48
C ALA A 84 -12.62 -6.91 -15.16
N ALA A 85 -13.55 -7.55 -15.89
CA ALA A 85 -13.67 -9.00 -15.89
C ALA A 85 -12.32 -9.59 -16.35
N THR A 86 -11.66 -10.33 -15.46
CA THR A 86 -10.40 -11.01 -15.80
C THR A 86 -10.73 -12.26 -16.61
N ARG A 87 -9.78 -12.80 -17.40
CA ARG A 87 -9.96 -14.06 -18.16
C ARG A 87 -10.52 -15.21 -17.30
N GLN A 88 -10.27 -15.17 -16.00
CA GLN A 88 -10.69 -16.16 -15.00
C GLN A 88 -12.11 -15.92 -14.43
N ASP A 89 -12.72 -14.75 -14.65
CA ASP A 89 -14.11 -14.43 -14.26
C ASP A 89 -15.12 -14.91 -15.32
N VAL A 90 -14.64 -15.29 -16.52
CA VAL A 90 -15.48 -15.85 -17.57
C VAL A 90 -15.59 -17.35 -17.38
N ILE A 91 -16.71 -17.80 -16.83
CA ILE A 91 -17.09 -19.21 -16.82
C ILE A 91 -17.68 -19.53 -18.20
N ALA A 92 -17.08 -20.48 -18.92
CA ALA A 92 -17.56 -21.07 -20.18
C ALA A 92 -17.21 -20.38 -21.53
N ILE A 93 -15.97 -19.94 -21.74
CA ILE A 93 -15.46 -19.65 -23.10
C ILE A 93 -14.17 -20.44 -23.36
N GLU A 94 -14.08 -21.11 -24.50
CA GLU A 94 -12.87 -21.84 -24.91
C GLU A 94 -11.65 -20.92 -25.00
N ASP A 95 -10.55 -21.35 -24.39
CA ASP A 95 -9.29 -20.61 -24.27
C ASP A 95 -8.66 -20.21 -25.63
N SER A 96 -9.06 -20.89 -26.71
CA SER A 96 -8.64 -20.66 -28.10
C SER A 96 -9.10 -19.31 -28.66
N LEU A 97 -10.26 -18.81 -28.22
CA LEU A 97 -10.89 -17.58 -28.72
C LEU A 97 -10.39 -16.30 -28.02
N LEU A 98 -9.70 -16.45 -26.89
CA LEU A 98 -9.35 -15.33 -25.99
C LEU A 98 -7.90 -14.82 -26.17
N ARG A 99 -7.18 -15.24 -27.21
CA ARG A 99 -5.74 -14.94 -27.34
C ARG A 99 -5.41 -13.50 -27.75
N ASP A 100 -6.36 -12.71 -28.26
CA ASP A 100 -6.00 -11.50 -29.00
C ASP A 100 -6.57 -10.16 -28.50
N SER A 101 -7.31 -10.09 -27.39
CA SER A 101 -7.96 -8.80 -27.00
C SER A 101 -7.98 -8.42 -25.52
N LEU A 102 -7.42 -9.22 -24.60
CA LEU A 102 -7.58 -8.95 -23.16
C LEU A 102 -6.32 -9.11 -22.30
N THR A 103 -5.12 -8.94 -22.86
CA THR A 103 -3.87 -9.19 -22.12
C THR A 103 -3.33 -7.94 -21.41
N THR A 104 -4.02 -7.48 -20.37
CA THR A 104 -3.34 -6.68 -19.34
C THR A 104 -2.75 -7.64 -18.30
N LYS A 105 -1.43 -7.58 -18.10
CA LYS A 105 -0.67 -8.49 -17.24
C LYS A 105 -1.14 -8.39 -15.79
N ALA A 106 -2.11 -9.21 -15.39
CA ALA A 106 -2.50 -9.37 -14.00
C ALA A 106 -1.34 -10.03 -13.22
N LYS A 107 -0.80 -9.32 -12.23
CA LYS A 107 0.19 -9.87 -11.29
C LYS A 107 -0.44 -11.05 -10.56
N LYS A 108 0.26 -12.20 -10.54
CA LYS A 108 -0.07 -13.46 -9.84
C LYS A 108 -0.90 -13.22 -8.58
N ARG A 109 -2.22 -13.26 -8.72
CA ARG A 109 -3.13 -13.53 -7.62
C ARG A 109 -3.33 -15.05 -7.65
N VAL A 110 -3.13 -15.71 -6.51
CA VAL A 110 -3.45 -17.12 -6.39
C VAL A 110 -4.96 -17.19 -6.21
N ASP A 111 -5.67 -17.54 -7.28
CA ASP A 111 -7.13 -17.61 -7.23
C ASP A 111 -7.55 -18.91 -6.54
N LEU A 112 -8.21 -18.76 -5.39
CA LEU A 112 -8.66 -19.85 -4.52
C LEU A 112 -9.70 -20.76 -5.19
N VAL A 113 -10.34 -20.28 -6.26
CA VAL A 113 -11.54 -20.88 -6.87
C VAL A 113 -11.29 -21.37 -8.31
N CYS A 114 -10.18 -21.02 -8.95
CA CYS A 114 -9.85 -21.53 -10.26
C CYS A 114 -9.23 -22.93 -10.13
N LEU A 115 -9.95 -23.96 -10.56
CA LEU A 115 -9.47 -25.35 -10.49
C LEU A 115 -8.24 -25.58 -11.37
N GLY A 116 -8.04 -24.84 -12.48
CA GLY A 116 -6.83 -24.99 -13.31
C GLY A 116 -6.55 -26.46 -13.66
N ARG A 117 -5.33 -26.95 -13.42
CA ARG A 117 -4.98 -28.37 -13.61
C ARG A 117 -5.72 -29.33 -12.67
N ARG A 118 -6.23 -28.86 -11.52
CA ARG A 118 -7.07 -29.64 -10.60
C ARG A 118 -8.40 -30.07 -11.24
N ALA A 119 -8.86 -29.37 -12.28
CA ALA A 119 -10.05 -29.82 -13.01
C ALA A 119 -9.78 -31.18 -13.68
N VAL A 120 -8.60 -31.35 -14.28
CA VAL A 120 -8.19 -32.61 -14.92
C VAL A 120 -7.89 -33.66 -13.85
N ASP A 121 -7.15 -33.29 -12.80
CA ASP A 121 -6.74 -34.25 -11.76
C ASP A 121 -7.88 -34.69 -10.82
N CYS A 122 -8.94 -33.88 -10.66
CA CYS A 122 -10.00 -34.13 -9.68
C CYS A 122 -11.39 -34.40 -10.27
N LEU A 123 -11.66 -34.05 -11.54
CA LEU A 123 -12.97 -34.28 -12.15
C LEU A 123 -13.00 -35.49 -13.09
N ASP A 124 -11.86 -35.95 -13.60
CA ASP A 124 -11.81 -37.14 -14.47
C ASP A 124 -12.03 -38.45 -13.67
N GLU A 125 -11.69 -38.48 -12.38
CA GLU A 125 -12.09 -39.57 -11.47
C GLU A 125 -13.35 -39.15 -10.70
N ALA A 126 -14.51 -39.61 -11.19
CA ALA A 126 -15.81 -39.22 -10.64
C ALA A 126 -16.11 -39.75 -9.21
N ASP A 127 -15.26 -40.63 -8.65
CA ASP A 127 -15.38 -41.14 -7.26
C ASP A 127 -14.08 -41.82 -6.77
N PRO A 128 -13.02 -41.07 -6.40
CA PRO A 128 -11.90 -41.68 -5.71
C PRO A 128 -12.31 -42.02 -4.27
N ARG A 129 -11.88 -43.20 -3.79
CA ARG A 129 -12.02 -43.57 -2.37
C ARG A 129 -11.41 -42.46 -1.51
N PRO A 130 -12.01 -42.11 -0.35
CA PRO A 130 -11.51 -41.03 0.49
C PRO A 130 -10.02 -41.24 0.82
N ILE A 131 -9.23 -40.17 0.65
CA ILE A 131 -7.79 -40.23 0.82
C ILE A 131 -7.47 -40.49 2.30
N LEU A 132 -6.88 -41.64 2.59
CA LEU A 132 -6.38 -41.99 3.92
C LEU A 132 -4.97 -41.39 4.09
N ALA A 133 -4.86 -40.34 4.92
CA ALA A 133 -3.63 -39.56 5.09
C ALA A 133 -2.38 -40.39 5.44
N HIS A 134 -2.54 -41.43 6.28
CA HIS A 134 -1.44 -42.31 6.67
C HIS A 134 -0.95 -43.21 5.52
N VAL A 135 -1.84 -43.61 4.61
CA VAL A 135 -1.52 -44.41 3.42
C VAL A 135 -0.84 -43.54 2.38
N ALA A 136 -1.39 -42.34 2.11
CA ALA A 136 -0.82 -41.40 1.15
C ALA A 136 0.62 -40.97 1.50
N LEU A 137 0.90 -40.79 2.80
CA LEU A 137 2.23 -40.45 3.29
C LEU A 137 3.22 -41.62 3.15
N ALA A 138 2.78 -42.85 3.40
CA ALA A 138 3.59 -44.05 3.21
C ALA A 138 3.91 -44.32 1.73
N GLU A 139 2.95 -44.03 0.83
CA GLU A 139 3.12 -44.18 -0.62
C GLU A 139 3.85 -43.01 -1.28
N GLY A 140 4.16 -41.94 -0.53
CA GLY A 140 4.84 -40.74 -1.05
C GLY A 140 4.03 -39.97 -2.09
N ARG A 141 2.71 -40.19 -2.15
CA ARG A 141 1.81 -39.53 -3.11
C ARG A 141 1.58 -38.08 -2.67
N ARG A 142 1.82 -37.13 -3.58
CA ARG A 142 1.58 -35.70 -3.36
C ARG A 142 0.35 -35.30 -4.14
N TYR A 143 -0.71 -34.93 -3.41
CA TYR A 143 -1.91 -34.33 -3.98
C TYR A 143 -1.78 -32.80 -3.96
N PRO A 144 -2.32 -32.08 -4.97
CA PRO A 144 -2.24 -30.63 -5.07
C PRO A 144 -3.00 -29.89 -3.96
#